data_AF-A0A8H7LFQ6-F1
#
_entry.id   AF-A0A8H7LFQ6-F1
#
_cell.length_a   1.000
_cell.length_b   1.000
_cell.length_c   1.000
_cell.angle_alpha   90.00
_cell.angle_beta   90.00
_cell.angle_gamma   90.00
#
_symmetry.space_group_name_H-M   'P 1'
#
loop_
_entity.id
_entity.type
_entity.pdbx_description
1 polymer ?
#
loop_
_entity_poly.entity_id
_entity_poly.type
_entity_poly.pdbx_seq_one_letter_code
_entity_poly.pdbx_strand_id
1 'polypeptide(L)'
;MALAEHFTIIERDMMQEIDWKELIELKWNKDLTPVNSWLEIIVNDEYYNVNKGVNLVIARFNLVVNWIISEILLTKKESERTGDHFTMQNYSTLMQVILALTSEKVNRLKQTWNNLNPGDILTLKHLEHVTSPLKNFVNMRVCTNQIRPLKGCIPFVGLYLSDLIFNAERPKFVKPKKEPAKNMTTNEDTCELSVTQGDSTMGSNPGVEEKMINFSRFRTSVHIVKSLSQSIEWSQNYNVTVDDELLRKCLYIKSLDEGEMNFCLEHLER
;
A
#
# COMPACT_ATOMS: atom_id res chain seq x y z
N MET A 1 7.18 -7.76 21.71
CA MET A 1 6.65 -6.37 21.75
C MET A 1 7.68 -5.34 21.29
N ALA A 2 8.85 -5.21 21.94
CA ALA A 2 9.83 -4.15 21.64
C ALA A 2 10.34 -4.09 20.18
N LEU A 3 10.59 -5.24 19.52
CA LEU A 3 11.05 -5.25 18.11
C LEU A 3 9.98 -4.72 17.14
N ALA A 4 8.71 -5.05 17.37
CA ALA A 4 7.59 -4.61 16.54
C ALA A 4 7.41 -3.08 16.60
N GLU A 5 7.69 -2.47 17.75
CA GLU A 5 7.65 -1.02 17.92
C GLU A 5 8.74 -0.32 17.10
N HIS A 6 9.95 -0.89 17.05
CA HIS A 6 11.06 -0.37 16.24
C HIS A 6 10.81 -0.52 14.74
N PHE A 7 10.28 -1.66 14.29
CA PHE A 7 9.83 -1.80 12.91
C PHE A 7 8.75 -0.77 12.55
N THR A 8 7.80 -0.54 13.45
CA THR A 8 6.74 0.46 13.27
C THR A 8 7.30 1.86 13.08
N ILE A 9 8.31 2.26 13.86
CA ILE A 9 8.98 3.56 13.69
C ILE A 9 9.69 3.67 12.34
N ILE A 10 10.42 2.64 11.92
CA ILE A 10 11.12 2.70 10.63
C ILE A 10 10.11 2.80 9.48
N GLU A 11 9.02 2.03 9.52
CA GLU A 11 7.96 2.12 8.53
C GLU A 11 7.26 3.49 8.54
N ARG A 12 7.02 4.06 9.73
CA ARG A 12 6.49 5.43 9.88
C ARG A 12 7.37 6.44 9.16
N ASP A 13 8.67 6.44 9.46
CA ASP A 13 9.61 7.43 8.92
C ASP A 13 9.72 7.30 7.41
N MET A 14 9.74 6.07 6.89
CA MET A 14 9.76 5.84 5.44
C MET A 14 8.49 6.31 4.72
N MET A 15 7.33 6.19 5.34
CA MET A 15 6.10 6.69 4.73
C MET A 15 6.07 8.22 4.61
N GLN A 16 6.83 8.95 5.42
CA GLN A 16 6.94 10.41 5.30
C GLN A 16 7.64 10.84 4.00
N GLU A 17 8.42 9.95 3.38
CA GLU A 17 9.09 10.21 2.10
C GLU A 17 8.12 10.14 0.89
N ILE A 18 6.88 9.66 1.09
CA ILE A 18 5.89 9.54 0.01
C ILE A 18 5.38 10.93 -0.36
N ASP A 19 5.59 11.32 -1.62
CA ASP A 19 5.04 12.57 -2.17
C ASP A 19 3.67 12.31 -2.82
N TRP A 20 2.69 13.17 -2.54
CA TRP A 20 1.39 13.12 -3.18
C TRP A 20 1.49 13.23 -4.72
N LYS A 21 2.50 13.95 -5.22
CA LYS A 21 2.70 14.14 -6.66
C LYS A 21 3.10 12.83 -7.35
N GLU A 22 3.99 12.03 -6.77
CA GLU A 22 4.37 10.73 -7.34
C GLU A 22 3.20 9.73 -7.34
N LEU A 23 2.28 9.83 -6.38
CA LEU A 23 1.07 9.01 -6.32
C LEU A 23 0.12 9.33 -7.47
N ILE A 24 -0.16 10.61 -7.71
CA ILE A 24 -1.06 11.06 -8.79
C ILE A 24 -0.47 10.77 -10.17
N GLU A 25 0.86 10.93 -10.31
CA GLU A 25 1.57 10.70 -11.57
C GLU A 25 1.92 9.22 -11.79
N LEU A 26 1.65 8.33 -10.82
CA LEU A 26 1.98 6.89 -10.86
C LEU A 26 3.46 6.61 -11.16
N LYS A 27 4.35 7.50 -10.71
CA LYS A 27 5.80 7.42 -10.99
C LYS A 27 6.50 6.23 -10.34
N TRP A 28 5.86 5.62 -9.36
CA TRP A 28 6.34 4.46 -8.64
C TRP A 28 6.17 3.14 -9.42
N ASN A 29 5.36 3.12 -10.48
CA ASN A 29 5.07 1.88 -11.22
C ASN A 29 6.23 1.50 -12.18
N LYS A 30 7.36 1.12 -11.59
CA LYS A 30 8.57 0.66 -12.28
C LYS A 30 9.08 -0.62 -11.61
N ASP A 31 9.83 -1.42 -12.36
CA ASP A 31 10.49 -2.60 -11.80
C ASP A 31 11.55 -2.18 -10.77
N LEU A 32 11.55 -2.86 -9.62
CA LEU A 32 12.54 -2.67 -8.57
C LEU A 32 13.53 -3.83 -8.60
N THR A 33 14.81 -3.52 -8.54
CA THR A 33 15.84 -4.53 -8.32
C THR A 33 15.70 -5.06 -6.89
N PRO A 34 15.54 -6.38 -6.69
CA PRO A 34 15.45 -6.95 -5.35
C PRO A 34 16.73 -6.65 -4.56
N VAL A 35 16.56 -6.36 -3.27
CA VAL A 35 17.68 -6.15 -2.36
C VAL A 35 17.49 -7.04 -1.14
N ASN A 36 18.58 -7.63 -0.67
CA ASN A 36 18.58 -8.56 0.45
C ASN A 36 19.05 -7.91 1.76
N SER A 37 19.49 -6.64 1.75
CA SER A 37 19.94 -5.92 2.94
C SER A 37 19.37 -4.52 3.02
N TRP A 38 18.87 -4.13 4.20
CA TRP A 38 18.38 -2.76 4.38
C TRP A 38 19.52 -1.75 4.42
N LEU A 39 20.68 -2.14 4.95
CA LEU A 39 21.86 -1.28 4.98
C LEU A 39 22.36 -0.94 3.57
N GLU A 40 22.31 -1.91 2.65
CA GLU A 40 22.65 -1.69 1.24
C GLU A 40 21.73 -0.64 0.60
N ILE A 41 20.45 -0.63 0.95
CA ILE A 41 19.49 0.38 0.47
C ILE A 41 19.83 1.78 1.01
N ILE A 42 20.12 1.91 2.31
CA ILE A 42 20.35 3.23 2.93
C ILE A 42 21.71 3.82 2.52
N VAL A 43 22.76 3.00 2.46
CA VAL A 43 24.14 3.47 2.22
C VAL A 43 24.41 3.70 0.73
N ASN A 44 23.67 3.04 -0.16
CA ASN A 44 23.77 3.29 -1.60
C ASN A 44 22.94 4.52 -1.99
N ASP A 45 23.58 5.68 -2.02
CA ASP A 45 22.94 6.96 -2.39
C ASP A 45 22.24 6.90 -3.76
N GLU A 46 22.81 6.18 -4.74
CA GLU A 46 22.20 6.06 -6.07
C GLU A 46 20.88 5.29 -5.99
N TYR A 47 20.89 4.11 -5.36
CA TYR A 47 19.69 3.30 -5.17
C TYR A 47 18.65 4.04 -4.32
N TYR A 48 19.08 4.63 -3.21
CA TYR A 48 18.20 5.37 -2.29
C TYR A 48 17.52 6.52 -3.01
N ASN A 49 18.26 7.38 -3.72
CA ASN A 49 17.71 8.55 -4.40
C ASN A 49 16.80 8.19 -5.58
N VAL A 50 17.14 7.15 -6.34
CA VAL A 50 16.31 6.67 -7.47
C VAL A 50 15.00 6.05 -6.99
N ASN A 51 15.02 5.41 -5.82
CA ASN A 51 13.88 4.65 -5.28
C ASN A 51 13.22 5.30 -4.07
N LYS A 52 13.33 6.62 -3.87
CA LYS A 52 12.60 7.33 -2.78
C LYS A 52 11.08 7.17 -2.87
N GLY A 53 10.41 7.59 -1.80
CA GLY A 53 8.96 7.61 -1.71
C GLY A 53 8.35 6.21 -1.72
N VAL A 54 7.31 6.00 -2.54
CA VAL A 54 6.60 4.72 -2.63
C VAL A 54 7.53 3.54 -2.93
N ASN A 55 8.52 3.73 -3.81
CA ASN A 55 9.44 2.65 -4.19
C ASN A 55 10.28 2.14 -3.01
N LEU A 56 10.67 3.04 -2.09
CA LEU A 56 11.45 2.71 -0.91
C LEU A 56 10.62 1.87 0.05
N VAL A 57 9.36 2.26 0.22
CA VAL A 57 8.37 1.52 1.03
C VAL A 57 8.16 0.11 0.45
N ILE A 58 7.99 -0.02 -0.86
CA ILE A 58 7.85 -1.33 -1.51
C ILE A 58 9.14 -2.17 -1.36
N ALA A 59 10.31 -1.57 -1.59
CA ALA A 59 11.59 -2.27 -1.47
C ALA A 59 11.81 -2.81 -0.05
N ARG A 60 11.57 -2.00 0.99
CA ARG A 60 11.65 -2.48 2.38
C ARG A 60 10.58 -3.51 2.69
N PHE A 61 9.34 -3.31 2.23
CA PHE A 61 8.26 -4.25 2.46
C PHE A 61 8.64 -5.66 1.97
N ASN A 62 9.15 -5.76 0.74
CA ASN A 62 9.60 -7.02 0.15
C ASN A 62 10.80 -7.61 0.92
N LEU A 63 11.75 -6.77 1.32
CA LEU A 63 12.89 -7.19 2.14
C LEU A 63 12.44 -7.78 3.48
N VAL A 64 11.48 -7.15 4.18
CA VAL A 64 11.01 -7.64 5.48
C VAL A 64 10.26 -8.97 5.32
N VAL A 65 9.44 -9.14 4.28
CA VAL A 65 8.81 -10.42 3.95
C VAL A 65 9.88 -11.52 3.78
N ASN A 66 10.90 -11.25 2.95
CA ASN A 66 11.98 -12.20 2.71
C ASN A 66 12.81 -12.46 3.97
N TRP A 67 13.04 -11.45 4.79
CA TRP A 67 13.74 -11.58 6.07
C TRP A 67 12.97 -12.48 7.02
N ILE A 68 11.64 -12.32 7.17
CA ILE A 68 10.82 -13.21 8.01
C ILE A 68 10.91 -14.66 7.51
N ILE A 69 10.82 -14.89 6.20
CA ILE A 69 11.00 -16.23 5.62
C ILE A 69 12.39 -16.79 5.97
N SER A 70 13.43 -15.96 5.85
CA SER A 70 14.81 -16.32 6.17
C SER A 70 14.99 -16.73 7.63
N GLU A 71 14.45 -15.95 8.57
CA GLU A 71 14.51 -16.26 10.00
C GLU A 71 13.81 -17.59 10.30
N ILE A 72 12.64 -17.84 9.69
CA ILE A 72 11.94 -19.12 9.86
C ILE A 72 12.79 -20.29 9.36
N LEU A 73 13.40 -20.17 8.18
CA LEU A 73 14.25 -21.21 7.59
C LEU A 73 15.54 -21.43 8.40
N LEU A 74 16.15 -20.38 8.94
CA LEU A 74 17.40 -20.47 9.69
C LEU A 74 17.22 -20.89 11.15
N THR A 75 16.01 -20.76 11.70
CA THR A 75 15.72 -21.13 13.09
C THR A 75 15.86 -22.63 13.29
N LYS A 76 16.85 -23.05 14.07
CA LYS A 76 17.16 -24.49 14.30
C LYS A 76 16.27 -25.18 15.33
N LYS A 77 15.64 -24.43 16.23
CA LYS A 77 14.75 -24.97 17.28
C LYS A 77 13.30 -24.60 17.00
N GLU A 78 12.46 -25.62 16.87
CA GLU A 78 11.04 -25.43 16.53
C GLU A 78 10.25 -24.64 17.60
N SER A 79 10.66 -24.72 18.87
CA SER A 79 9.99 -24.05 19.98
C SER A 79 10.12 -22.52 19.99
N GLU A 80 11.06 -21.95 19.21
CA GLU A 80 11.32 -20.51 19.17
C GLU A 80 10.56 -19.80 18.03
N ARG A 81 9.78 -20.55 17.22
CA ARG A 81 9.06 -20.03 16.03
C ARG A 81 7.66 -19.45 16.34
N THR A 82 7.24 -19.39 17.60
CA THR A 82 5.91 -18.91 17.99
C THR A 82 5.91 -17.39 18.21
N GLY A 83 5.12 -16.67 17.41
CA GLY A 83 5.03 -15.21 17.43
C GLY A 83 4.04 -14.68 18.47
N ASP A 84 4.48 -13.75 19.31
CA ASP A 84 3.67 -13.09 20.33
C ASP A 84 2.71 -12.04 19.72
N HIS A 85 1.55 -11.84 20.35
CA HIS A 85 0.37 -11.13 19.83
C HIS A 85 0.64 -9.70 19.29
N PHE A 86 0.30 -9.45 18.01
CA PHE A 86 0.36 -8.12 17.38
C PHE A 86 -0.79 -7.22 17.85
N THR A 87 -0.53 -6.35 18.82
CA THR A 87 -1.51 -5.41 19.41
C THR A 87 -1.44 -3.98 18.84
N MET A 88 -0.62 -3.75 17.81
CA MET A 88 -0.43 -2.44 17.17
C MET A 88 -1.27 -2.33 15.88
N GLN A 89 -1.76 -1.13 15.55
CA GLN A 89 -2.47 -0.83 14.29
C GLN A 89 -1.49 -0.71 13.10
N ASN A 90 -0.56 -1.66 13.00
CA ASN A 90 0.44 -1.71 11.93
C ASN A 90 0.01 -2.74 10.88
N TYR A 91 -0.79 -2.30 9.92
CA TYR A 91 -1.32 -3.17 8.86
C TYR A 91 -0.27 -3.51 7.79
N SER A 92 0.80 -2.72 7.69
CA SER A 92 1.96 -3.03 6.83
C SER A 92 2.69 -4.26 7.34
N THR A 93 3.16 -4.24 8.60
CA THR A 93 3.83 -5.39 9.23
C THR A 93 2.92 -6.61 9.28
N LEU A 94 1.62 -6.44 9.59
CA LEU A 94 0.66 -7.54 9.55
C LEU A 94 0.64 -8.22 8.17
N MET A 95 0.57 -7.45 7.09
CA MET A 95 0.60 -8.00 5.74
C MET A 95 1.95 -8.67 5.44
N GLN A 96 3.08 -8.09 5.84
CA GLN A 96 4.41 -8.68 5.63
C GLN A 96 4.51 -10.06 6.28
N VAL A 97 4.06 -10.18 7.53
CA VAL A 97 4.05 -11.43 8.29
C VAL A 97 3.15 -12.47 7.63
N ILE A 98 1.93 -12.08 7.24
CA ILE A 98 1.02 -13.04 6.60
C ILE A 98 1.54 -13.49 5.23
N LEU A 99 2.09 -12.60 4.41
CA LEU A 99 2.70 -12.98 3.13
C LEU A 99 3.90 -13.90 3.32
N ALA A 100 4.71 -13.69 4.36
CA ALA A 100 5.82 -14.59 4.69
C ALA A 100 5.34 -15.98 5.13
N LEU A 101 4.40 -16.04 6.08
CA LEU A 101 3.87 -17.29 6.63
C LEU A 101 3.09 -18.10 5.60
N THR A 102 2.35 -17.42 4.71
CA THR A 102 1.59 -18.05 3.62
C THR A 102 2.40 -18.25 2.34
N SER A 103 3.68 -17.87 2.35
CA SER A 103 4.58 -18.12 1.22
C SER A 103 4.69 -19.62 0.96
N GLU A 104 4.91 -19.99 -0.30
CA GLU A 104 5.10 -21.39 -0.67
C GLU A 104 6.26 -22.04 0.11
N LYS A 105 7.33 -21.28 0.35
CA LYS A 105 8.53 -21.77 1.07
C LYS A 105 8.19 -22.17 2.50
N VAL A 106 7.44 -21.33 3.23
CA VAL A 106 7.07 -21.62 4.63
C VAL A 106 5.93 -22.64 4.71
N ASN A 107 4.95 -22.59 3.80
CA ASN A 107 3.84 -23.56 3.75
C ASN A 107 4.30 -25.00 3.49
N ARG A 108 5.47 -25.20 2.87
CA ARG A 108 6.04 -26.53 2.65
C ARG A 108 6.53 -27.22 3.92
N LEU A 109 6.86 -26.47 4.99
CA LEU A 109 7.47 -26.96 6.24
C LEU A 109 6.48 -27.78 7.11
N LYS A 110 6.08 -28.97 6.65
CA LYS A 110 4.98 -29.74 7.27
C LYS A 110 5.21 -30.07 8.74
N GLN A 111 6.44 -30.42 9.11
CA GLN A 111 6.79 -30.75 10.50
C GLN A 111 6.56 -29.55 11.43
N THR A 112 6.97 -28.36 10.98
CA THR A 112 6.77 -27.11 11.73
C THR A 112 5.30 -26.83 11.97
N TRP A 113 4.46 -26.93 10.94
CA TRP A 113 3.02 -26.72 11.06
C TRP A 113 2.32 -27.74 11.97
N ASN A 114 2.78 -28.99 11.96
CA ASN A 114 2.24 -30.05 12.83
C ASN A 114 2.57 -29.83 14.31
N ASN A 115 3.67 -29.13 14.62
CA ASN A 115 4.13 -28.89 15.98
C ASN A 115 3.60 -27.58 16.58
N LEU A 116 2.84 -26.77 15.82
CA LEU A 116 2.20 -25.57 16.34
C LEU A 116 0.94 -25.89 17.14
N ASN A 117 0.67 -25.05 18.15
CA ASN A 117 -0.56 -25.18 18.91
C ASN A 117 -1.77 -24.89 18.02
N PRO A 118 -2.91 -25.60 18.20
CA PRO A 118 -4.13 -25.31 17.45
C PRO A 118 -4.60 -23.85 17.57
N GLY A 119 -4.36 -23.20 18.72
CA GLY A 119 -4.68 -21.79 18.93
C GLY A 119 -3.89 -20.84 18.03
N ASP A 120 -2.61 -21.14 17.75
CA ASP A 120 -1.75 -20.34 16.87
C ASP A 120 -2.21 -20.50 15.42
N ILE A 121 -2.57 -21.71 15.01
CA ILE A 121 -3.15 -22.00 13.69
C ILE A 121 -4.48 -21.24 13.48
N LEU A 122 -5.34 -21.20 14.51
CA LEU A 122 -6.59 -20.44 14.45
C LEU A 122 -6.34 -18.94 14.36
N THR A 123 -5.36 -18.43 15.11
CA THR A 123 -4.93 -17.03 15.03
C THR A 123 -4.45 -16.70 13.62
N LEU A 124 -3.60 -17.53 13.02
CA LEU A 124 -3.14 -17.34 11.64
C LEU A 124 -4.31 -17.32 10.65
N LYS A 125 -5.23 -18.28 10.70
CA LYS A 125 -6.41 -18.31 9.82
C LYS A 125 -7.28 -17.05 9.96
N HIS A 126 -7.41 -16.53 11.18
CA HIS A 126 -8.12 -15.28 11.41
C HIS A 126 -7.39 -14.11 10.76
N LEU A 127 -6.07 -14.01 10.93
CA LEU A 127 -5.27 -12.94 10.33
C LEU A 127 -5.26 -13.02 8.80
N GLU A 128 -5.15 -14.22 8.22
CA GLU A 128 -5.30 -14.46 6.77
C GLU A 128 -6.66 -13.99 6.25
N HIS A 129 -7.73 -14.24 7.02
CA HIS A 129 -9.06 -13.74 6.66
C HIS A 129 -9.10 -12.21 6.65
N VAL A 130 -8.50 -11.56 7.65
CA VAL A 130 -8.44 -10.10 7.76
C VAL A 130 -7.64 -9.49 6.60
N THR A 131 -6.50 -10.07 6.24
CA THR A 131 -5.61 -9.56 5.17
C THR A 131 -5.94 -10.08 3.78
N SER A 132 -7.02 -10.86 3.63
CA SER A 132 -7.37 -11.49 2.36
C SER A 132 -7.48 -10.49 1.21
N PRO A 133 -6.89 -10.76 0.03
CA PRO A 133 -7.02 -9.89 -1.14
C PRO A 133 -8.41 -9.92 -1.77
N LEU A 134 -9.27 -10.85 -1.37
CA LEU A 134 -10.61 -11.03 -1.92
C LEU A 134 -11.46 -9.77 -1.79
N LYS A 135 -12.27 -9.52 -2.82
CA LYS A 135 -13.14 -8.32 -2.92
C LYS A 135 -12.36 -7.02 -2.70
N ASN A 136 -11.14 -6.93 -3.25
CA ASN A 136 -10.24 -5.78 -3.10
C ASN A 136 -9.94 -5.48 -1.62
N PHE A 137 -9.50 -6.49 -0.86
CA PHE A 137 -9.12 -6.34 0.55
C PHE A 137 -10.22 -5.76 1.45
N VAL A 138 -11.48 -6.17 1.25
CA VAL A 138 -12.63 -5.60 1.95
C VAL A 138 -12.49 -5.64 3.47
N ASN A 139 -11.97 -6.75 4.02
CA ASN A 139 -11.83 -6.94 5.46
C ASN A 139 -10.81 -5.97 6.05
N MET A 140 -9.65 -5.86 5.42
CA MET A 140 -8.63 -4.88 5.79
C MET A 140 -9.13 -3.43 5.70
N ARG A 141 -9.95 -3.11 4.69
CA ARG A 141 -10.56 -1.78 4.55
C ARG A 141 -11.55 -1.50 5.68
N VAL A 142 -12.33 -2.49 6.10
CA VAL A 142 -13.22 -2.36 7.28
C VAL A 142 -12.40 -2.08 8.54
N CYS A 143 -11.29 -2.81 8.75
CA CYS A 143 -10.39 -2.56 9.88
C CYS A 143 -9.78 -1.15 9.81
N THR A 144 -9.38 -0.70 8.62
CA THR A 144 -8.82 0.64 8.38
C THR A 144 -9.85 1.73 8.74
N ASN A 145 -11.14 1.54 8.42
CA ASN A 145 -12.19 2.49 8.79
C ASN A 145 -12.47 2.54 10.30
N GLN A 146 -12.00 1.56 11.07
CA GLN A 146 -12.16 1.48 12.52
C GLN A 146 -10.89 1.89 13.28
N ILE A 147 -9.89 2.42 12.57
CA ILE A 147 -8.66 2.95 13.17
C ILE A 147 -8.98 3.95 14.26
N ARG A 148 -8.19 3.92 15.33
CA ARG A 148 -8.21 4.94 16.38
C ARG A 148 -7.01 5.85 16.18
N PRO A 149 -7.18 7.08 15.63
CA PRO A 149 -6.07 7.96 15.28
C PRO A 149 -5.06 8.19 16.41
N LEU A 150 -5.55 8.32 17.65
CA LEU A 150 -4.74 8.56 18.84
C LEU A 150 -3.75 7.43 19.19
N LYS A 151 -3.94 6.22 18.65
CA LYS A 151 -3.05 5.06 18.90
C LYS A 151 -1.93 4.92 17.88
N GLY A 152 -1.90 5.77 16.85
CA GLY A 152 -1.05 5.55 15.68
C GLY A 152 -1.63 4.52 14.71
N CYS A 153 -1.28 4.63 13.43
CA CYS A 153 -1.57 3.62 12.41
C CYS A 153 -0.47 3.60 11.34
N ILE A 154 -0.01 2.41 10.95
CA ILE A 154 0.74 2.20 9.69
C ILE A 154 -0.19 1.52 8.68
N PRO A 155 -0.65 2.22 7.63
CA PRO A 155 -1.46 1.60 6.58
C PRO A 155 -0.66 0.62 5.73
N PHE A 156 -1.33 -0.39 5.16
CA PHE A 156 -0.79 -1.09 4.01
C PHE A 156 -0.95 -0.22 2.75
N VAL A 157 0.14 0.40 2.31
CA VAL A 157 0.16 1.35 1.20
C VAL A 157 -0.38 0.73 -0.10
N GLY A 158 -0.19 -0.58 -0.30
CA GLY A 158 -0.67 -1.32 -1.49
C GLY A 158 -2.18 -1.19 -1.76
N LEU A 159 -3.02 -0.98 -0.74
CA LEU A 159 -4.45 -0.71 -0.93
C LEU A 159 -4.70 0.55 -1.75
N TYR A 160 -4.01 1.63 -1.39
CA TYR A 160 -4.17 2.95 -2.01
C TYR A 160 -3.57 2.97 -3.41
N LEU A 161 -2.42 2.30 -3.59
CA LEU A 161 -1.77 2.16 -4.88
C LEU A 161 -2.64 1.39 -5.88
N SER A 162 -3.26 0.29 -5.45
CA SER A 162 -4.21 -0.48 -6.26
C SER A 162 -5.41 0.38 -6.68
N ASP A 163 -5.97 1.16 -5.77
CA ASP A 163 -7.09 2.05 -6.07
C ASP A 163 -6.70 3.17 -7.07
N LEU A 164 -5.47 3.70 -6.96
CA LEU A 164 -4.95 4.69 -7.90
C LEU A 164 -4.76 4.11 -9.30
N ILE A 165 -4.22 2.90 -9.40
CA ILE A 165 -4.07 2.18 -10.68
C ILE A 165 -5.45 1.97 -11.32
N PHE A 166 -6.39 1.38 -10.56
CA PHE A 166 -7.74 1.13 -11.04
C PHE A 166 -8.47 2.41 -11.47
N ASN A 167 -8.31 3.50 -10.72
CA ASN A 167 -8.90 4.78 -11.10
C ASN A 167 -8.22 5.40 -12.35
N ALA A 168 -6.94 5.12 -12.58
CA ALA A 168 -6.21 5.65 -13.74
C ALA A 168 -6.66 5.04 -15.08
N GLU A 169 -7.26 3.84 -15.05
CA GLU A 169 -7.89 3.20 -16.21
C GLU A 169 -9.12 3.96 -16.74
N ARG A 170 -9.76 4.80 -15.89
CA ARG A 170 -10.90 5.64 -16.32
C ARG A 170 -10.44 6.69 -17.34
N PRO A 171 -11.25 7.01 -18.37
CA PRO A 171 -10.84 7.97 -19.40
C PRO A 171 -10.63 9.38 -18.81
N LYS A 172 -9.55 10.06 -19.23
CA LYS A 172 -9.26 11.45 -18.81
C LYS A 172 -10.30 12.44 -19.33
N PHE A 173 -10.91 12.12 -20.46
CA PHE A 173 -11.91 12.95 -21.12
C PHE A 173 -13.20 12.14 -21.32
N VAL A 174 -14.34 12.79 -21.14
CA VAL A 174 -15.67 12.25 -21.42
C VAL A 174 -16.30 13.04 -22.57
N LYS A 175 -17.16 12.36 -23.33
CA LYS A 175 -17.97 13.06 -24.34
C LYS A 175 -19.04 13.90 -23.64
N PRO A 176 -19.38 15.09 -24.16
CA PRO A 176 -20.47 15.89 -23.63
C PRO A 176 -21.75 15.06 -23.65
N LYS A 177 -22.51 15.06 -22.55
CA LYS A 177 -23.86 14.51 -22.58
C LYS A 177 -24.68 15.41 -23.52
N LYS A 178 -25.15 14.87 -24.63
CA LYS A 178 -26.20 15.54 -25.41
C LYS A 178 -27.42 15.66 -24.49
N GLU A 179 -27.78 16.87 -24.10
CA GLU A 179 -29.03 17.07 -23.38
C GLU A 179 -30.18 16.56 -24.27
N PRO A 180 -31.15 15.79 -23.73
CA PRO A 180 -32.36 15.52 -24.48
C PRO A 180 -33.02 16.86 -24.77
N ALA A 181 -33.27 17.13 -26.06
CA ALA A 181 -33.97 18.33 -26.50
C ALA A 181 -35.24 18.50 -25.64
N LYS A 182 -35.28 19.56 -24.84
CA LYS A 182 -36.54 19.97 -24.21
C LYS A 182 -37.48 20.29 -25.36
N ASN A 183 -38.53 19.49 -25.51
CA ASN A 183 -39.63 19.79 -26.42
C ASN A 183 -40.22 21.14 -26.01
N MET A 184 -39.85 22.20 -26.73
CA MET A 184 -40.51 23.49 -26.65
C MET A 184 -41.93 23.32 -27.15
N THR A 185 -42.90 23.21 -26.23
CA THR A 185 -44.27 23.60 -26.52
C THR A 185 -44.28 25.11 -26.68
N THR A 186 -44.45 25.57 -27.90
CA THR A 186 -44.73 26.95 -28.27
C THR A 186 -46.00 27.41 -27.55
N ASN A 187 -45.86 28.36 -26.63
CA ASN A 187 -46.90 29.31 -26.32
C ASN A 187 -46.27 30.70 -26.45
N GLU A 188 -46.75 31.43 -27.45
CA GLU A 188 -46.51 32.85 -27.66
C GLU A 188 -47.12 33.62 -26.50
N ASP A 189 -46.35 34.54 -25.89
CA ASP A 189 -46.79 35.89 -25.47
C ASP A 189 -45.62 36.66 -24.80
N THR A 190 -45.13 37.65 -25.55
CA THR A 190 -44.58 38.98 -25.16
C THR A 190 -43.95 39.22 -23.77
N CYS A 191 -42.65 39.56 -23.73
CA CYS A 191 -42.11 40.94 -23.54
C CYS A 191 -40.60 40.98 -23.15
N GLU A 192 -39.93 41.99 -23.72
CA GLU A 192 -38.60 42.60 -23.51
C GLU A 192 -37.99 42.51 -22.08
N LEU A 193 -36.68 42.52 -21.81
CA LEU A 193 -35.60 43.38 -22.33
C LEU A 193 -34.23 42.85 -21.79
N SER A 194 -33.17 42.83 -22.60
CA SER A 194 -31.86 43.48 -22.31
C SER A 194 -30.71 42.92 -23.13
N VAL A 195 -29.98 43.87 -23.68
CA VAL A 195 -28.88 43.79 -24.63
C VAL A 195 -27.58 43.50 -23.90
N THR A 196 -26.83 42.49 -24.36
CA THR A 196 -25.37 42.58 -24.48
C THR A 196 -24.93 41.84 -25.74
N GLN A 197 -24.72 42.58 -26.83
CA GLN A 197 -23.89 42.16 -27.96
C GLN A 197 -22.42 42.14 -27.51
N GLY A 198 -21.71 41.07 -27.83
CA GLY A 198 -20.28 40.91 -27.58
C GLY A 198 -19.74 39.63 -28.20
N ASP A 199 -19.64 39.64 -29.52
CA ASP A 199 -18.80 38.82 -30.41
C ASP A 199 -18.79 37.28 -30.27
N SER A 200 -19.65 36.70 -31.10
CA SER A 200 -19.42 35.40 -31.74
C SER A 200 -18.37 35.53 -32.85
N THR A 201 -17.15 35.05 -32.64
CA THR A 201 -16.33 34.50 -33.74
C THR A 201 -16.40 32.98 -33.68
N MET A 202 -17.38 32.44 -34.41
CA MET A 202 -17.42 31.04 -34.81
C MET A 202 -16.28 30.77 -35.79
N GLY A 203 -15.30 30.00 -35.32
CA GLY A 203 -14.45 29.17 -36.17
C GLY A 203 -14.62 27.72 -35.71
N SER A 204 -15.84 27.19 -35.78
CA SER A 204 -16.10 25.77 -35.50
C SER A 204 -15.50 24.92 -36.62
N ASN A 205 -14.25 24.53 -36.44
CA ASN A 205 -13.62 23.46 -37.23
C ASN A 205 -14.47 22.18 -37.09
N PRO A 206 -15.03 21.63 -38.19
CA PRO A 206 -15.76 20.37 -38.15
C PRO A 206 -14.76 19.23 -37.99
N GLY A 207 -14.31 18.99 -36.76
CA GLY A 207 -13.33 17.94 -36.48
C GLY A 207 -12.77 17.89 -35.06
N VAL A 208 -12.96 18.93 -34.25
CA VAL A 208 -12.54 18.90 -32.85
C VAL A 208 -13.70 18.36 -32.02
N GLU A 209 -13.73 17.05 -31.76
CA GLU A 209 -14.60 16.49 -30.72
C GLU A 209 -14.33 17.26 -29.42
N GLU A 210 -15.33 18.00 -28.93
CA GLU A 210 -15.22 18.76 -27.68
C GLU A 210 -15.03 17.79 -26.51
N LYS A 211 -13.79 17.67 -26.03
CA LYS A 211 -13.40 16.74 -24.97
C LYS A 211 -13.59 17.39 -23.61
N MET A 212 -14.60 16.98 -22.85
CA MET A 212 -14.79 17.44 -21.47
C MET A 212 -13.86 16.68 -20.52
N ILE A 213 -13.25 17.37 -19.56
CA ILE A 213 -12.41 16.74 -18.53
C ILE A 213 -13.27 15.86 -17.62
N ASN A 214 -12.82 14.63 -17.36
CA ASN A 214 -13.46 13.73 -16.40
C ASN A 214 -13.09 14.10 -14.96
N PHE A 215 -13.74 15.14 -14.41
CA PHE A 215 -13.49 15.57 -13.02
C PHE A 215 -13.71 14.47 -11.98
N SER A 216 -14.57 13.48 -12.25
CA SER A 216 -14.80 12.35 -11.34
C SER A 216 -13.52 11.54 -11.12
N ARG A 217 -12.79 11.22 -12.19
CA ARG A 217 -11.47 10.55 -12.11
C ARG A 217 -10.52 11.32 -11.18
N PHE A 218 -10.34 12.62 -11.40
CA PHE A 218 -9.41 13.42 -10.61
C PHE A 218 -9.84 13.55 -9.15
N ARG A 219 -11.15 13.74 -8.89
CA ARG A 219 -11.69 13.77 -7.52
C ARG A 219 -11.44 12.46 -6.78
N THR A 220 -11.64 11.31 -7.43
CA THR A 220 -11.33 10.01 -6.83
C THR A 220 -9.84 9.88 -6.50
N SER A 221 -8.93 10.25 -7.41
CA SER A 221 -7.48 10.24 -7.13
C SER A 221 -7.12 11.11 -5.92
N VAL A 222 -7.65 12.34 -5.86
CA VAL A 222 -7.42 13.25 -4.72
C VAL A 222 -7.95 12.65 -3.42
N HIS A 223 -9.12 12.01 -3.44
CA HIS A 223 -9.68 11.35 -2.26
C HIS A 223 -8.77 10.22 -1.75
N ILE A 224 -8.26 9.37 -2.65
CA ILE A 224 -7.35 8.27 -2.28
C ILE A 224 -6.06 8.84 -1.65
N VAL A 225 -5.44 9.83 -2.31
CA VAL A 225 -4.21 10.47 -1.81
C VAL A 225 -4.43 11.15 -0.45
N LYS A 226 -5.56 11.85 -0.26
CA LYS A 226 -5.91 12.45 1.03
C LYS A 226 -6.07 11.40 2.13
N SER A 227 -6.73 10.28 1.83
CA SER A 227 -6.92 9.19 2.79
C SER A 227 -5.59 8.52 3.20
N LEU A 228 -4.67 8.34 2.25
CA LEU A 228 -3.32 7.88 2.57
C LEU A 228 -2.55 8.91 3.41
N SER A 229 -2.58 10.18 2.99
CA SER A 229 -1.91 11.28 3.71
C SER A 229 -2.39 11.39 5.16
N GLN A 230 -3.70 11.26 5.38
CA GLN A 230 -4.29 11.22 6.72
C GLN A 230 -3.80 10.03 7.54
N SER A 231 -3.62 8.86 6.93
CA SER A 231 -3.09 7.68 7.61
C SER A 231 -1.61 7.86 7.97
N ILE A 232 -0.84 8.52 7.11
CA ILE A 232 0.56 8.91 7.38
C ILE A 232 0.61 9.92 8.53
N GLU A 233 -0.31 10.89 8.58
CA GLU A 233 -0.40 11.81 9.72
C GLU A 233 -0.70 11.06 11.02
N TRP A 234 -1.65 10.12 11.00
CA TRP A 234 -1.93 9.30 12.18
C TRP A 234 -0.76 8.44 12.62
N SER A 235 0.10 7.98 11.71
CA SER A 235 1.33 7.24 12.07
C SER A 235 2.26 8.03 13.01
N GLN A 236 2.13 9.35 13.08
CA GLN A 236 2.92 10.17 14.02
C GLN A 236 2.49 10.03 15.47
N ASN A 237 1.31 9.47 15.72
CA ASN A 237 0.77 9.30 17.07
C ASN A 237 1.31 8.05 17.80
N TYR A 238 2.22 7.28 17.19
CA TYR A 238 2.90 6.19 17.90
C TYR A 238 3.81 6.77 18.99
N ASN A 239 3.48 6.50 20.24
CA ASN A 239 4.31 6.86 21.39
C ASN A 239 5.21 5.68 21.77
N VAL A 240 6.35 5.58 21.09
CA VAL A 240 7.34 4.52 21.29
C VAL A 240 8.65 5.15 21.77
N THR A 241 9.25 4.55 22.81
CA THR A 241 10.61 4.89 23.25
C THR A 241 11.61 4.12 22.40
N VAL A 242 12.52 4.83 21.74
CA VAL A 242 13.57 4.22 20.91
C VAL A 242 14.67 3.64 21.81
N ASP A 243 14.99 2.38 21.56
CA ASP A 243 16.15 1.67 22.08
C ASP A 243 17.19 1.52 20.97
N ASP A 244 18.40 2.05 21.18
CA ASP A 244 19.45 2.08 20.17
C ASP A 244 19.94 0.69 19.75
N GLU A 245 19.92 -0.30 20.65
CA GLU A 245 20.37 -1.65 20.34
C GLU A 245 19.34 -2.38 19.47
N LEU A 246 18.06 -2.26 19.81
CA LEU A 246 16.97 -2.82 19.01
C LEU A 246 16.83 -2.13 17.66
N LEU A 247 16.96 -0.80 17.63
CA LEU A 247 16.96 -0.04 16.38
C LEU A 247 18.07 -0.52 15.44
N ARG A 248 19.29 -0.69 15.95
CA ARG A 248 20.40 -1.26 15.17
C ARG A 248 20.02 -2.63 14.61
N LYS A 249 19.48 -3.55 15.42
CA LYS A 249 19.04 -4.85 14.91
C LYS A 249 18.01 -4.73 13.77
N CYS A 250 17.05 -3.81 13.88
CA CYS A 250 16.07 -3.55 12.82
C CYS A 250 16.65 -2.87 11.56
N LEU A 251 17.76 -2.14 11.69
CA LEU A 251 18.44 -1.50 10.57
C LEU A 251 19.37 -2.46 9.82
N TYR A 252 19.96 -3.44 10.51
CA TYR A 252 20.89 -4.42 9.94
C TYR A 252 20.19 -5.69 9.44
N ILE A 253 18.87 -5.66 9.23
CA ILE A 253 18.16 -6.82 8.68
C ILE A 253 18.72 -7.19 7.31
N LYS A 254 18.91 -8.50 7.12
CA LYS A 254 19.34 -9.09 5.88
C LYS A 254 18.54 -10.37 5.64
N SER A 255 17.92 -10.49 4.48
CA SER A 255 17.29 -11.74 4.07
C SER A 255 18.30 -12.63 3.34
N LEU A 256 18.02 -13.92 3.32
CA LEU A 256 18.59 -14.84 2.35
C LEU A 256 18.19 -14.42 0.93
N ASP A 257 19.02 -14.78 -0.04
CA ASP A 257 18.62 -14.78 -1.45
C ASP A 257 17.79 -16.03 -1.81
N GLU A 258 17.24 -16.05 -3.03
CA GLU A 258 16.38 -17.16 -3.46
C GLU A 258 17.12 -18.51 -3.49
N GLY A 259 18.39 -18.50 -3.89
CA GLY A 259 19.23 -19.70 -3.92
C GLY A 259 19.53 -20.23 -2.53
N GLU A 260 19.88 -19.35 -1.60
CA GLU A 260 20.11 -19.66 -0.19
C GLU A 260 18.84 -20.20 0.49
N MET A 261 17.68 -19.59 0.25
CA MET A 261 16.40 -20.08 0.78
C MET A 261 16.07 -21.49 0.27
N ASN A 262 16.28 -21.74 -1.03
CA ASN A 262 16.05 -23.05 -1.62
C ASN A 262 17.02 -24.09 -1.03
N PHE A 263 18.29 -23.72 -0.82
CA PHE A 263 19.25 -24.57 -0.14
C PHE A 263 18.81 -24.93 1.29
N CYS A 264 18.31 -23.97 2.07
CA CYS A 264 17.79 -24.25 3.42
C CYS A 264 16.63 -25.26 3.38
N LEU A 265 15.68 -25.09 2.46
CA LEU A 265 14.53 -25.99 2.32
C LEU A 265 14.94 -27.45 2.07
N GLU A 266 15.96 -27.69 1.24
CA GLU A 266 16.46 -29.03 0.94
C GLU A 266 17.09 -29.74 2.16
N HIS A 267 17.52 -28.98 3.17
CA HIS A 267 18.26 -29.49 4.33
C HIS A 267 17.44 -29.48 5.64
N LEU A 268 16.31 -28.77 5.68
CA LEU A 268 15.43 -28.70 6.86
C LEU A 268 14.46 -29.88 7.00
N GLU A 269 14.12 -30.55 5.89
CA GLU A 269 13.17 -31.68 5.90
C GLU A 269 13.84 -33.07 5.77
N ARG A 270 15.15 -33.17 6.04
CA ARG A 270 15.88 -34.45 6.18
C ARG A 270 15.87 -34.91 7.63
#